data_AF-Q3KSY4-F1
#
_entry.id   AF-Q3KSY4-F1
#
_cell.length_a   1.000
_cell.length_b   1.000
_cell.length_c   1.000
_cell.angle_alpha   90.00
_cell.angle_beta   90.00
_cell.angle_gamma   90.00
#
_symmetry.space_group_name_H-M   'P 1'
#
loop_
_entity.id
_entity.type
_entity.pdbx_description
1 polymer ?
#
loop_
_entity_poly.entity_id
_entity_poly.type
_entity_poly.pdbx_seq_one_letter_code
_entity_poly.pdbx_strand_id
1 'polypeptide(L)'
;GSYRLLEVDNRCVLPYGVDSRVLVSSADVIHAWALPSIGVKVDAIPGRINQLGVHLMSSGVMYGQCSEICGVNHSFMPISLESVSPKVFYHWLVH
;
A
#
# COMPACT_ATOMS: atom_id res chain seq x y z
N GLY A 1 1.12 -1.69 -22.07
CA GLY A 1 0.71 -3.01 -21.53
C GLY A 1 0.58 -2.90 -20.03
N SER A 2 -0.35 -3.63 -19.42
CA SER A 2 -0.54 -3.67 -17.96
C SER A 2 0.33 -4.76 -17.32
N TYR A 3 0.75 -4.56 -16.06
CA TYR A 3 1.49 -5.56 -15.30
C TYR A 3 0.55 -6.62 -14.71
N ARG A 4 0.66 -7.86 -15.22
CA ARG A 4 -0.12 -9.00 -14.74
C ARG A 4 0.15 -9.26 -13.25
N LEU A 5 -0.92 -9.39 -12.46
CA LEU A 5 -0.91 -9.63 -10.98
C LEU A 5 -0.36 -8.49 -10.10
N LEU A 6 -0.04 -7.32 -10.68
CA LEU A 6 0.48 -6.18 -9.93
C LEU A 6 -0.44 -4.95 -9.99
N GLU A 7 -1.14 -4.75 -11.11
CA GLU A 7 -2.14 -3.70 -11.19
C GLU A 7 -3.37 -4.02 -10.33
N VAL A 8 -3.95 -2.95 -9.80
CA VAL A 8 -5.22 -2.93 -9.07
C VAL A 8 -6.20 -2.02 -9.79
N ASP A 9 -7.47 -2.18 -9.50
CA ASP A 9 -8.53 -1.26 -9.92
C ASP A 9 -8.37 0.12 -9.27
N ASN A 10 -8.05 0.15 -7.97
CA ASN A 10 -7.91 1.36 -7.17
C ASN A 10 -6.57 1.39 -6.44
N ARG A 11 -5.72 2.35 -6.80
CA ARG A 11 -4.41 2.54 -6.16
C ARG A 11 -4.57 3.31 -4.85
N CYS A 12 -3.73 3.00 -3.88
CA CYS A 12 -3.55 3.85 -2.70
C CYS A 12 -2.74 5.08 -3.11
N VAL A 13 -3.34 6.26 -3.06
CA VAL A 13 -2.65 7.51 -3.44
C VAL A 13 -2.10 8.20 -2.18
N LEU A 14 -0.84 8.62 -2.20
CA LEU A 14 -0.22 9.40 -1.13
C LEU A 14 0.60 10.58 -1.70
N PRO A 15 0.70 11.70 -0.98
CA PRO A 15 1.55 12.81 -1.38
C PRO A 15 3.03 12.53 -1.08
N TYR A 16 3.94 12.80 -2.05
CA TYR A 16 5.38 12.84 -1.76
C TYR A 16 5.79 14.08 -0.98
N GLY A 17 6.91 13.98 -0.26
CA GLY A 17 7.46 15.06 0.57
C GLY A 17 6.68 15.32 1.86
N VAL A 18 5.77 14.41 2.22
CA VAL A 18 4.93 14.50 3.43
C VAL A 18 5.07 13.22 4.23
N ASP A 19 5.39 13.35 5.52
CA ASP A 19 5.40 12.21 6.44
C ASP A 19 3.98 11.68 6.64
N SER A 20 3.76 10.43 6.20
CA SER A 20 2.47 9.75 6.31
C SER A 20 2.58 8.62 7.32
N ARG A 21 1.57 8.46 8.19
CA ARG A 21 1.46 7.31 9.09
C ARG A 21 0.45 6.32 8.52
N VAL A 22 0.89 5.09 8.28
CA VAL A 22 0.03 4.00 7.83
C VAL A 22 -0.32 3.13 9.03
N LEU A 23 -1.61 2.91 9.25
CA LEU A 23 -2.15 1.99 10.26
C LEU A 23 -2.62 0.72 9.55
N VAL A 24 -2.14 -0.44 9.99
CA VAL A 24 -2.40 -1.72 9.33
C VAL A 24 -2.97 -2.73 10.33
N SER A 25 -4.07 -3.36 9.93
CA SER A 25 -4.74 -4.44 10.66
C SER A 25 -5.42 -5.36 9.66
N SER A 26 -5.99 -6.46 10.13
CA SER A 26 -6.76 -7.40 9.32
C SER A 26 -8.15 -7.63 9.91
N ALA A 27 -9.11 -7.98 9.05
CA ALA A 27 -10.48 -8.33 9.44
C ALA A 27 -10.72 -9.84 9.56
N ASP A 28 -9.80 -10.69 9.07
CA ASP A 28 -9.97 -12.14 8.99
C ASP A 28 -8.77 -12.95 9.50
N VAL A 29 -7.78 -13.22 8.65
CA VAL A 29 -6.54 -13.95 8.94
C VAL A 29 -5.35 -13.00 8.90
N ILE A 30 -4.14 -13.49 9.14
CA ILE A 30 -2.95 -12.66 9.05
C ILE A 30 -2.62 -12.41 7.57
N HIS A 31 -2.37 -11.15 7.23
CA HIS A 31 -1.77 -10.73 5.96
C HIS A 31 -0.50 -9.93 6.25
N ALA A 32 0.21 -9.46 5.22
CA ALA A 32 1.27 -8.47 5.41
C ALA A 32 1.24 -7.42 4.29
N TRP A 33 1.15 -6.15 4.68
CA TRP A 33 1.22 -5.01 3.78
C TRP A 33 2.68 -4.67 3.48
N ALA A 34 3.12 -4.91 2.25
CA ALA A 34 4.53 -4.79 1.87
C ALA A 34 4.71 -4.06 0.54
N LEU A 35 5.65 -3.11 0.52
CA LEU A 35 6.09 -2.35 -0.65
C LEU A 35 7.64 -2.35 -0.66
N PRO A 36 8.29 -3.31 -1.35
CA PRO A 36 9.73 -3.50 -1.29
C PRO A 36 10.55 -2.29 -1.75
N SER A 37 10.07 -1.54 -2.75
CA SER A 37 10.78 -0.37 -3.30
C SER A 37 10.98 0.77 -2.30
N ILE A 38 10.18 0.80 -1.22
CA ILE A 38 10.32 1.77 -0.12
C ILE A 38 10.71 1.09 1.20
N GLY A 39 11.12 -0.17 1.16
CA GLY A 39 11.61 -0.91 2.33
C GLY A 39 10.55 -1.18 3.40
N VAL A 40 9.27 -1.18 3.04
CA VAL A 40 8.17 -1.38 3.99
C VAL A 40 7.64 -2.81 3.93
N LYS A 41 7.51 -3.42 5.11
CA LYS A 41 6.69 -4.60 5.37
C LYS A 41 6.11 -4.48 6.78
N VAL A 42 4.80 -4.68 6.92
CA VAL A 42 4.14 -4.77 8.23
C VAL A 42 3.05 -5.82 8.19
N ASP A 43 2.97 -6.64 9.22
CA ASP A 43 1.92 -7.65 9.31
C ASP A 43 0.59 -7.00 9.68
N ALA A 44 -0.47 -7.44 9.03
CA ALA A 44 -1.86 -7.09 9.28
C ALA A 44 -2.47 -8.20 10.14
N ILE A 45 -2.64 -7.96 11.44
CA ILE A 45 -3.06 -8.99 12.40
C ILE A 45 -4.46 -8.67 12.91
N PRO A 46 -5.41 -9.62 12.88
CA PRO A 46 -6.74 -9.42 13.46
C PRO A 46 -6.69 -9.01 14.93
N GLY A 47 -7.43 -7.96 15.29
CA GLY A 47 -7.46 -7.44 16.67
C GLY A 47 -6.23 -6.62 17.10
N ARG A 48 -5.29 -6.33 16.18
CA ARG A 48 -4.13 -5.46 16.44
C ARG A 48 -3.98 -4.41 15.35
N ILE A 49 -3.75 -3.16 15.74
CA ILE A 49 -3.36 -2.09 14.81
C ILE A 49 -1.85 -1.89 14.92
N ASN A 50 -1.12 -2.29 13.88
CA ASN A 50 0.27 -1.93 13.70
C ASN A 50 0.38 -0.57 13.01
N GLN A 51 1.48 0.15 13.22
CA GLN A 51 1.72 1.45 12.60
C GLN A 51 3.13 1.53 12.01
N LEU A 52 3.27 2.27 10.92
CA LEU A 52 4.57 2.66 10.38
C LEU A 52 4.55 4.09 9.83
N GLY A 53 5.70 4.73 9.77
CA GLY A 53 5.91 5.98 9.04
C GLY A 53 6.36 5.69 7.60
N VAL A 54 5.82 6.44 6.64
CA VAL A 54 6.19 6.40 5.23
C VAL A 54 6.50 7.82 4.78
N HIS A 55 7.68 8.00 4.18
CA HIS A 55 8.08 9.25 3.54
C HIS A 55 8.47 8.97 2.09
N LEU A 56 7.67 9.45 1.14
CA LEU A 56 7.92 9.24 -0.29
C LEU A 56 8.72 10.41 -0.84
N MET A 57 9.84 10.12 -1.51
CA MET A 57 10.77 11.15 -1.98
C MET A 57 10.42 11.75 -3.35
N SER A 58 9.66 11.01 -4.17
CA SER A 58 9.36 11.40 -5.55
C SER A 58 8.03 10.81 -6.01
N SER A 59 7.54 11.30 -7.14
CA SER A 59 6.33 10.78 -7.79
C SER A 59 6.56 9.43 -8.46
N GLY A 60 5.54 8.59 -8.50
CA GLY A 60 5.59 7.31 -9.22
C GLY A 60 4.66 6.26 -8.62
N VAL A 61 4.58 5.10 -9.28
CA VAL A 61 3.79 3.96 -8.81
C VAL A 61 4.73 2.90 -8.27
N MET A 62 4.46 2.44 -7.06
CA MET A 62 5.20 1.38 -6.37
C MET A 62 4.28 0.18 -6.19
N TYR A 63 4.83 -1.01 -6.44
CA TYR A 63 4.07 -2.25 -6.37
C TYR A 63 4.55 -3.13 -5.21
N GLY A 64 3.61 -3.88 -4.69
CA GLY A 64 3.77 -4.79 -3.58
C GLY A 64 2.82 -5.97 -3.69
N GLN A 65 2.96 -6.91 -2.77
CA GLN A 65 2.13 -8.10 -2.65
C GLN A 65 1.94 -8.41 -1.17
N CYS A 66 0.89 -9.15 -0.85
CA CYS A 66 0.78 -9.76 0.47
C CYS A 66 2.01 -10.64 0.75
N SER A 67 2.66 -10.42 1.89
CA SER A 67 3.90 -11.11 2.27
C SER A 67 3.73 -12.06 3.47
N GLU A 68 2.50 -12.54 3.68
CA GLU A 68 2.13 -13.54 4.69
C GLU A 68 1.05 -14.48 4.12
N ILE A 69 1.20 -15.80 4.28
CA ILE A 69 0.31 -16.77 3.64
C ILE A 69 -1.11 -16.67 4.22
N CYS A 70 -2.08 -16.32 3.37
CA CYS A 70 -3.44 -15.98 3.82
C CYS A 70 -4.57 -16.79 3.15
N GLY A 71 -4.23 -17.80 2.34
CA GLY A 71 -5.20 -18.72 1.73
C GLY A 71 -5.05 -18.87 0.22
N VAL A 72 -6.10 -19.36 -0.44
CA VAL A 72 -6.07 -19.77 -1.86
C VAL A 72 -5.67 -18.63 -2.79
N ASN A 73 -6.16 -17.42 -2.52
CA ASN A 73 -5.93 -16.25 -3.37
C ASN A 73 -4.74 -15.37 -2.90
N HIS A 74 -3.86 -15.91 -2.06
CA HIS A 74 -2.72 -15.18 -1.49
C HIS A 74 -1.86 -14.45 -2.54
N SER A 75 -1.65 -15.05 -3.72
CA SER A 75 -0.87 -14.45 -4.81
C SER A 75 -1.65 -13.48 -5.71
N PHE A 76 -2.93 -13.20 -5.41
CA PHE A 76 -3.84 -12.41 -6.23
C PHE A 76 -4.37 -11.17 -5.48
N MET A 77 -3.61 -10.68 -4.50
CA MET A 77 -3.93 -9.48 -3.72
C MET A 77 -2.77 -8.47 -3.75
N PRO A 78 -2.49 -7.87 -4.93
CA PRO A 78 -1.46 -6.84 -5.07
C PRO A 78 -1.72 -5.60 -4.23
N ILE A 79 -0.64 -4.88 -3.97
CA ILE A 79 -0.66 -3.52 -3.43
C ILE A 79 -0.06 -2.61 -4.50
N SER A 80 -0.76 -1.52 -4.83
CA SER A 80 -0.23 -0.47 -5.70
C SER A 80 -0.38 0.87 -4.99
N LEU A 81 0.74 1.55 -4.80
CA LEU A 81 0.82 2.84 -4.16
C LEU A 81 1.27 3.89 -5.17
N GLU A 82 0.46 4.91 -5.38
CA GLU A 82 0.76 6.03 -6.27
C GLU A 82 1.18 7.26 -5.46
N SER A 83 2.43 7.65 -5.65
CA SER A 83 3.01 8.84 -5.08
C SER A 83 2.79 10.03 -6.02
N VAL A 84 2.05 11.04 -5.56
CA VAL A 84 1.69 12.23 -6.35
C VAL A 84 2.07 13.51 -5.61
N SER A 85 2.02 14.65 -6.29
CA SER A 85 2.23 15.94 -5.62
C SER A 85 1.10 16.23 -4.62
N PRO A 86 1.34 16.97 -3.53
CA PRO A 86 0.28 17.36 -2.58
C PRO A 86 -0.94 18.02 -3.24
N LYS A 87 -0.73 18.80 -4.31
CA LYS A 87 -1.82 19.41 -5.09
C LYS A 87 -2.68 18.37 -5.78
N VAL A 88 -2.07 17.38 -6.45
CA VAL A 88 -2.79 16.30 -7.13
C VAL A 88 -3.51 15.42 -6.11
N PHE A 89 -2.85 15.11 -4.98
CA PHE A 89 -3.47 14.36 -3.88
C PHE A 89 -4.72 15.08 -3.35
N TYR A 90 -4.67 16.40 -3.14
CA TYR A 90 -5.83 17.17 -2.70
C TYR A 90 -6.98 17.10 -3.71
N HIS A 91 -6.69 17.22 -5.00
CA HIS A 91 -7.72 17.08 -6.04
C HIS A 91 -8.35 15.69 -6.06
N TRP A 92 -7.53 14.63 -5.91
CA TRP A 92 -8.00 13.24 -5.80
C TRP A 92 -8.82 12.99 -4.53
N LEU A 93 -8.52 13.65 -3.42
CA LEU A 93 -9.24 13.46 -2.16
C LEU A 93 -10.67 14.01 -2.20
N VAL A 94 -10.91 15.05 -2.99
CA VAL A 94 -12.20 15.79 -3.01
C VAL A 94 -13.09 15.44 -4.21
N HIS A 95 -12.66 14.53 -5.09
CA HIS A 95 -13.42 14.04 -6.24
C HIS A 95 -13.46 12.51 -6.24
#